data_AF-A0A2G9ZVQ4-F1
#
_entry.id   AF-A0A2G9ZVQ4-F1
#
_cell.length_a   1.000
_cell.length_b   1.000
_cell.length_c   1.000
_cell.angle_alpha   90.00
_cell.angle_beta   90.00
_cell.angle_gamma   90.00
#
_symmetry.space_group_name_H-M   'P 1'
#
loop_
_entity.id
_entity.type
_entity.pdbx_description
1 polymer ?
#
loop_
_entity_poly.entity_id
_entity_poly.type
_entity_poly.pdbx_seq_one_letter_code
_entity_poly.pdbx_strand_id
1 'polypeptide(L)'
;MQKNKMTNNPTDPFKESIANSQKRLLALSASSQKIIGYFCTYTPVEILHAAGFVPIRIGGGMGRMDKAAAHLPEFICPFMKLSLEKALGGQFDFLSGLVQGYSCDAACGLVNIWKDIFKGRLFHSLPIPYNNTRESRAYYRSAILELTARLETIGGQFSETALKASMDLYSRIRRLQLELYDHRQKGNPAISSSRLMTLVDAGAL
;
A
#
# COMPACT_ATOMS: atom_id res chain seq x y z
N MET A 1 15.37 -46.36 7.04
CA MET A 1 15.79 -45.13 6.34
C MET A 1 14.57 -44.28 6.05
N GLN A 2 14.20 -43.39 6.99
CA GLN A 2 13.12 -42.41 6.78
C GLN A 2 13.65 -41.30 5.86
N LYS A 3 13.04 -41.17 4.68
CA LYS A 3 13.26 -40.02 3.80
C LYS A 3 12.59 -38.81 4.45
N ASN A 4 13.40 -37.87 4.93
CA ASN A 4 12.98 -36.52 5.29
C ASN A 4 12.41 -35.84 4.04
N LYS A 5 11.09 -35.90 3.84
CA LYS A 5 10.38 -34.99 2.93
C LYS A 5 10.26 -33.66 3.67
N MET A 6 11.17 -32.71 3.41
CA MET A 6 10.87 -31.31 3.65
C MET A 6 9.72 -30.93 2.72
N THR A 7 8.48 -31.00 3.22
CA THR A 7 7.30 -30.48 2.52
C THR A 7 7.28 -28.97 2.72
N ASN A 8 8.06 -28.22 1.94
CA ASN A 8 7.91 -26.75 1.91
C ASN A 8 6.49 -26.44 1.43
N ASN A 9 5.71 -25.73 2.25
CA ASN A 9 4.37 -25.34 1.87
C ASN A 9 4.47 -24.26 0.77
N PRO A 10 3.65 -24.30 -0.29
CA PRO A 10 3.68 -23.28 -1.35
C PRO A 10 3.48 -21.84 -0.84
N THR A 11 2.91 -21.66 0.37
CA THR A 11 2.68 -20.34 0.98
C THR A 11 3.82 -19.84 1.87
N ASP A 12 4.82 -20.67 2.18
CA ASP A 12 5.91 -20.30 3.09
C ASP A 12 6.76 -19.14 2.58
N PRO A 13 7.10 -19.03 1.27
CA PRO A 13 7.84 -17.89 0.75
C PRO A 13 7.14 -16.54 0.98
N PHE A 14 5.80 -16.52 0.96
CA PHE A 14 5.01 -15.30 1.18
C PHE A 14 5.02 -14.89 2.65
N LYS A 15 4.94 -15.87 3.57
CA LYS A 15 5.10 -15.60 5.01
C LYS A 15 6.46 -15.03 5.32
N GLU A 16 7.51 -15.62 4.75
CA GLU A 16 8.88 -15.15 4.91
C GLU A 16 9.06 -13.72 4.36
N SER A 17 8.45 -13.42 3.21
CA SER A 17 8.43 -12.07 2.65
C SER A 17 7.76 -11.06 3.57
N ILE A 18 6.62 -11.41 4.19
CA ILE A 18 5.93 -10.54 5.15
C ILE A 18 6.79 -10.32 6.40
N ALA A 19 7.34 -11.41 6.98
CA ALA A 19 8.15 -11.34 8.19
C ALA A 19 9.42 -10.50 8.01
N ASN A 20 10.02 -10.54 6.82
CA ASN A 20 11.26 -9.81 6.50
C ASN A 20 11.02 -8.45 5.82
N SER A 21 9.76 -8.05 5.60
CA SER A 21 9.39 -6.84 4.86
C SER A 21 10.07 -5.58 5.40
N GLN A 22 10.02 -5.34 6.72
CA GLN A 22 10.64 -4.17 7.35
C GLN A 22 12.14 -4.09 7.05
N LYS A 23 12.87 -5.21 7.20
CA LYS A 23 14.31 -5.27 6.94
C LYS A 23 14.61 -4.98 5.46
N ARG A 24 13.80 -5.53 4.54
CA ARG A 24 13.93 -5.30 3.10
C ARG A 24 13.66 -3.83 2.73
N LEU A 25 12.63 -3.23 3.29
CA LEU A 25 12.28 -1.83 3.02
C LEU A 25 13.35 -0.86 3.52
N LEU A 26 13.92 -1.13 4.70
CA LEU A 26 15.06 -0.37 5.22
C LEU A 26 16.30 -0.51 4.31
N ALA A 27 16.60 -1.73 3.84
CA ALA A 27 17.71 -1.96 2.92
C ALA A 27 17.51 -1.24 1.57
N LEU A 28 16.29 -1.27 1.01
CA LEU A 28 15.93 -0.53 -0.21
C LEU A 28 16.10 0.98 -0.01
N SER A 29 15.58 1.52 1.10
CA SER A 29 15.73 2.93 1.43
C SER A 29 17.20 3.35 1.57
N ALA A 30 18.03 2.51 2.21
CA ALA A 30 19.47 2.73 2.32
C ALA A 30 20.19 2.70 0.96
N SER A 31 19.68 1.95 -0.03
CA SER A 31 20.18 1.95 -1.40
C SER A 31 19.57 3.06 -2.28
N SER A 32 19.07 4.14 -1.67
CA SER A 32 18.45 5.30 -2.34
C SER A 32 17.12 5.01 -3.07
N GLN A 33 16.52 3.83 -2.87
CA GLN A 33 15.19 3.54 -3.40
C GLN A 33 14.15 4.33 -2.61
N LYS A 34 13.35 5.16 -3.30
CA LYS A 34 12.28 5.93 -2.66
C LYS A 34 11.02 5.08 -2.51
N ILE A 35 10.40 5.19 -1.34
CA ILE A 35 9.26 4.38 -0.92
C ILE A 35 8.09 5.31 -0.61
N ILE A 36 6.92 5.02 -1.18
CA ILE A 36 5.68 5.77 -0.97
C ILE A 36 4.67 4.90 -0.23
N GLY A 37 4.23 5.36 0.93
CA GLY A 37 3.17 4.72 1.67
C GLY A 37 1.78 5.08 1.14
N TYR A 38 0.80 4.19 1.29
CA TYR A 38 -0.60 4.49 1.00
C TYR A 38 -1.57 3.78 1.95
N PHE A 39 -2.73 4.39 2.24
CA PHE A 39 -3.75 3.77 3.10
C PHE A 39 -4.90 3.11 2.35
N CYS A 40 -5.35 3.67 1.22
CA CYS A 40 -6.56 3.22 0.52
C CYS A 40 -6.26 2.35 -0.70
N THR A 41 -7.09 1.32 -0.94
CA THR A 41 -6.93 0.36 -2.05
C THR A 41 -7.18 1.01 -3.41
N TYR A 42 -7.91 2.12 -3.45
CA TYR A 42 -8.11 2.93 -4.65
C TYR A 42 -6.91 3.81 -5.01
N THR A 43 -5.86 3.86 -4.18
CA THR A 43 -4.63 4.56 -4.55
C THR A 43 -4.03 3.87 -5.78
N PRO A 44 -3.75 4.60 -6.87
CA PRO A 44 -3.26 3.99 -8.11
C PRO A 44 -1.77 3.64 -7.97
N VAL A 45 -1.49 2.49 -7.33
CA VAL A 45 -0.13 2.00 -7.06
C VAL A 45 0.69 1.85 -8.34
N GLU A 46 0.04 1.63 -9.47
CA GLU A 46 0.67 1.58 -10.77
C GLU A 46 1.34 2.90 -11.17
N ILE A 47 0.76 4.04 -10.78
CA ILE A 47 1.36 5.36 -11.06
C ILE A 47 2.61 5.55 -10.21
N LEU A 48 2.57 5.11 -8.94
CA LEU A 48 3.71 5.18 -8.03
C LEU A 48 4.86 4.29 -8.52
N HIS A 49 4.54 3.03 -8.86
CA HIS A 49 5.52 2.07 -9.35
C HIS A 49 6.09 2.46 -10.72
N ALA A 50 5.24 2.92 -11.65
CA ALA A 50 5.69 3.41 -12.96
C ALA A 50 6.60 4.65 -12.86
N ALA A 51 6.41 5.48 -11.82
CA ALA A 51 7.28 6.61 -11.53
C ALA A 51 8.60 6.23 -10.85
N GLY A 52 8.85 4.93 -10.62
CA GLY A 52 10.08 4.40 -10.03
C GLY A 52 10.08 4.28 -8.51
N PHE A 53 8.93 4.45 -7.84
CA PHE A 53 8.81 4.28 -6.39
C PHE A 53 8.41 2.85 -6.02
N VAL A 54 8.70 2.45 -4.78
CA VAL A 54 8.13 1.23 -4.18
C VAL A 54 6.86 1.63 -3.41
N PRO A 55 5.65 1.28 -3.89
CA PRO A 55 4.43 1.56 -3.15
C PRO A 55 4.24 0.54 -2.04
N ILE A 56 4.02 0.98 -0.80
CA ILE A 56 3.72 0.08 0.32
C ILE A 56 2.40 0.41 0.99
N ARG A 57 1.62 -0.64 1.27
CA ARG A 57 0.39 -0.48 2.05
C ARG A 57 0.73 -0.21 3.51
N ILE A 58 0.36 0.95 4.02
CA ILE A 58 0.43 1.23 5.46
C ILE A 58 -0.78 0.58 6.14
N GLY A 59 -0.51 -0.35 7.06
CA GLY A 59 -1.52 -1.02 7.86
C GLY A 59 -1.44 -0.69 9.35
N GLY A 60 -2.58 -0.64 10.03
CA GLY A 60 -2.65 -0.50 11.48
C GLY A 60 -2.10 -1.73 12.23
N GLY A 61 -2.47 -2.94 11.83
CA GLY A 61 -2.06 -4.17 12.51
C GLY A 61 -2.65 -4.27 13.93
N MET A 62 -1.89 -4.84 14.86
CA MET A 62 -2.26 -4.95 16.27
C MET A 62 -1.29 -4.13 17.14
N GLY A 63 -1.78 -3.61 18.26
CA GLY A 63 -0.97 -2.84 19.20
C GLY A 63 -1.81 -1.97 20.12
N ARG A 64 -1.13 -1.28 21.04
CA ARG A 64 -1.72 -0.20 21.86
C ARG A 64 -1.71 1.12 21.06
N MET A 65 -2.51 2.08 21.47
CA MET A 65 -2.61 3.41 20.83
C MET A 65 -2.30 4.49 21.88
N ASP A 66 -1.06 4.50 22.37
CA ASP A 66 -0.68 5.38 23.48
C ASP A 66 -0.29 6.78 22.95
N LYS A 67 0.49 6.88 21.85
CA LYS A 67 0.91 8.15 21.27
C LYS A 67 -0.16 8.79 20.37
N ALA A 68 -0.85 7.97 19.57
CA ALA A 68 -1.85 8.44 18.61
C ALA A 68 -3.05 9.13 19.27
N ALA A 69 -3.36 8.79 20.52
CA ALA A 69 -4.46 9.37 21.29
C ALA A 69 -4.30 10.90 21.50
N ALA A 70 -3.06 11.41 21.52
CA ALA A 70 -2.81 12.85 21.63
C ALA A 70 -3.10 13.64 20.34
N HIS A 71 -3.26 12.93 19.21
CA HIS A 71 -3.39 13.55 17.89
C HIS A 71 -4.75 13.28 17.22
N LEU A 72 -5.46 12.25 17.67
CA LEU A 72 -6.68 11.78 17.03
C LEU A 72 -7.82 11.64 18.06
N PRO A 73 -9.04 12.11 17.74
CA PRO A 73 -10.21 11.86 18.55
C PRO A 73 -10.51 10.36 18.74
N GLU A 74 -11.19 10.03 19.84
CA GLU A 74 -11.52 8.63 20.17
C GLU A 74 -12.42 7.94 19.14
N PHE A 75 -13.26 8.66 18.40
CA PHE A 75 -14.15 8.08 17.40
C PHE A 75 -13.45 7.69 16.08
N ILE A 76 -12.18 8.06 15.88
CA ILE A 76 -11.44 7.70 14.66
C ILE A 76 -11.19 6.19 14.60
N CYS A 77 -11.32 5.60 13.41
CA CYS A 77 -11.24 4.15 13.25
C CYS A 77 -9.88 3.59 13.72
N PRO A 78 -9.85 2.38 14.32
CA PRO A 78 -8.63 1.78 14.86
C PRO A 78 -7.49 1.64 13.83
N PHE A 79 -7.84 1.39 12.56
CA PHE A 79 -6.87 1.27 11.48
C PHE A 79 -5.99 2.52 11.33
N MET A 80 -6.61 3.70 11.35
CA MET A 80 -5.93 4.99 11.18
C MET A 80 -5.17 5.41 12.44
N LYS A 81 -5.68 5.07 13.62
CA LYS A 81 -4.96 5.32 14.87
C LYS A 81 -3.71 4.48 14.99
N LEU A 82 -3.79 3.18 14.71
CA LEU A 82 -2.63 2.29 14.79
C LEU A 82 -1.60 2.57 13.70
N SER A 83 -2.03 3.03 12.51
CA SER A 83 -1.07 3.46 11.49
C SER A 83 -0.29 4.70 11.95
N LEU A 84 -0.94 5.67 12.59
CA LEU A 84 -0.28 6.83 13.19
C LEU A 84 0.62 6.42 14.37
N GLU A 85 0.16 5.53 15.25
CA GLU A 85 0.95 5.03 16.39
C GLU A 85 2.29 4.47 15.91
N LYS A 86 2.24 3.61 14.89
CA LYS A 86 3.43 3.01 14.27
C LYS A 86 4.35 4.06 13.64
N ALA A 87 3.77 5.06 12.98
CA ALA A 87 4.54 6.17 12.43
C ALA A 87 5.25 6.98 13.52
N LEU A 88 4.55 7.30 14.62
CA LEU A 88 5.12 7.98 15.80
C LEU A 88 6.12 7.10 16.56
N GLY A 89 6.10 5.79 16.34
CA GLY A 89 7.11 4.83 16.78
C GLY A 89 8.33 4.71 15.86
N GLY A 90 8.38 5.47 14.75
CA GLY A 90 9.47 5.44 13.78
C GLY A 90 9.42 4.28 12.79
N GLN A 91 8.36 3.47 12.79
CA GLN A 91 8.27 2.29 11.92
C GLN A 91 8.28 2.65 10.42
N PHE A 92 7.90 3.88 10.07
CA PHE A 92 7.79 4.35 8.68
C PHE A 92 8.76 5.48 8.34
N ASP A 93 9.88 5.59 9.06
CA ASP A 93 10.83 6.69 8.84
C ASP A 93 11.56 6.66 7.50
N PHE A 94 11.59 5.48 6.87
CA PHE A 94 12.13 5.29 5.52
C PHE A 94 11.24 5.84 4.40
N LEU A 95 9.99 6.27 4.70
CA LEU A 95 9.08 6.76 3.68
C LEU A 95 9.52 8.12 3.13
N SER A 96 9.58 8.21 1.81
CA SER A 96 9.77 9.49 1.11
C SER A 96 8.48 10.29 1.00
N GLY A 97 7.34 9.64 1.21
CA GLY A 97 6.03 10.28 1.17
C GLY A 97 4.87 9.32 1.41
N LEU A 98 3.68 9.88 1.38
CA LEU A 98 2.41 9.20 1.52
C LEU A 98 1.41 9.73 0.50
N VAL A 99 0.81 8.81 -0.25
CA VAL A 99 -0.26 9.11 -1.21
C VAL A 99 -1.52 8.39 -0.78
N GLN A 100 -2.65 9.08 -0.81
CA GLN A 100 -3.91 8.53 -0.36
C GLN A 100 -5.04 8.81 -1.34
N GLY A 101 -5.76 7.78 -1.76
CA GLY A 101 -7.08 7.97 -2.38
C GLY A 101 -8.11 8.46 -1.35
N TYR A 102 -8.75 9.61 -1.58
CA TYR A 102 -9.83 10.12 -0.73
C TYR A 102 -11.06 9.22 -0.88
N SER A 103 -11.15 8.23 0.01
CA SER A 103 -12.30 7.33 0.13
C SER A 103 -13.07 7.49 1.44
N CYS A 104 -12.47 8.06 2.49
CA CYS A 104 -13.13 8.35 3.76
C CYS A 104 -12.48 9.55 4.48
N ASP A 105 -13.25 10.20 5.34
CA ASP A 105 -12.82 11.43 6.02
C ASP A 105 -11.70 11.18 7.03
N ALA A 106 -11.71 10.02 7.71
CA ALA A 106 -10.65 9.64 8.64
C ALA A 106 -9.27 9.57 7.96
N ALA A 107 -9.21 9.03 6.73
CA ALA A 107 -7.95 9.00 5.98
C ALA A 107 -7.53 10.39 5.52
N CYS A 108 -8.48 11.22 5.07
CA CYS A 108 -8.22 12.58 4.62
C CYS A 108 -7.64 13.44 5.75
N GLY A 109 -8.29 13.43 6.93
CA GLY A 109 -7.79 14.10 8.12
C GLY A 109 -6.42 13.58 8.55
N LEU A 110 -6.20 12.26 8.48
CA LEU A 110 -4.92 11.68 8.87
C LEU A 110 -3.76 12.10 7.98
N VAL A 111 -3.95 12.26 6.66
CA VAL A 111 -2.89 12.75 5.76
C VAL A 111 -2.42 14.15 6.18
N ASN A 112 -3.34 15.03 6.58
CA ASN A 112 -2.99 16.36 7.07
C ASN A 112 -2.20 16.30 8.39
N ILE A 113 -2.63 15.44 9.33
CA ILE A 113 -1.90 15.21 10.59
C ILE A 113 -0.49 14.68 10.31
N TRP A 114 -0.33 13.74 9.38
CA TRP A 114 0.99 13.24 8.98
C TRP A 114 1.85 14.32 8.35
N LYS A 115 1.28 15.16 7.47
CA LYS A 115 1.97 16.32 6.90
C LYS A 115 2.41 17.30 7.98
N ASP A 116 1.66 17.41 9.07
CA ASP A 116 2.00 18.30 10.17
C ASP A 116 3.13 17.76 11.03
N ILE A 117 3.15 16.45 11.29
CA ILE A 117 4.13 15.78 12.16
C ILE A 117 5.42 15.45 11.41
N PHE A 118 5.33 14.86 10.21
CA PHE A 118 6.47 14.30 9.47
C PHE A 118 6.91 15.23 8.33
N LYS A 119 7.53 16.35 8.68
CA LYS A 119 7.99 17.36 7.70
C LYS A 119 9.01 16.80 6.71
N GLY A 120 9.10 17.44 5.53
CA GLY A 120 10.10 17.11 4.50
C GLY A 120 9.75 15.90 3.62
N ARG A 121 8.53 15.37 3.72
CA ARG A 121 8.04 14.24 2.90
C ARG A 121 6.91 14.70 1.97
N LEU A 122 6.69 13.97 0.88
CA LEU A 122 5.55 14.21 -0.01
C LEU A 122 4.26 13.73 0.67
N PHE A 123 3.23 14.59 0.73
CA PHE A 123 1.88 14.19 1.11
C PHE A 123 0.91 14.63 0.01
N HIS A 124 0.10 13.69 -0.48
CA HIS A 124 -0.86 13.97 -1.54
C HIS A 124 -2.13 13.13 -1.37
N SER A 125 -3.28 13.80 -1.49
CA SER A 125 -4.59 13.17 -1.46
C SER A 125 -5.18 13.22 -2.86
N LEU A 126 -5.43 12.05 -3.45
CA LEU A 126 -6.05 11.91 -4.76
C LEU A 126 -7.58 11.85 -4.60
N PRO A 127 -8.36 12.78 -5.16
CA PRO A 127 -9.81 12.72 -5.12
C PRO A 127 -10.30 11.50 -5.93
N ILE A 128 -11.04 10.60 -5.27
CA ILE A 128 -11.62 9.43 -5.95
C ILE A 128 -13.04 9.79 -6.41
N PRO A 129 -13.38 9.56 -7.68
CA PRO A 129 -14.71 9.90 -8.20
C PRO A 129 -15.80 8.97 -7.62
N TYR A 130 -16.91 9.56 -7.18
CA TYR A 130 -18.10 8.83 -6.71
C TYR A 130 -19.08 8.47 -7.84
N ASN A 131 -18.89 9.02 -9.04
CA ASN A 131 -19.73 8.77 -10.20
C ASN A 131 -18.86 8.56 -11.46
N ASN A 132 -19.45 8.00 -12.51
CA ASN A 132 -18.76 7.69 -13.76
C ASN A 132 -19.28 8.56 -14.92
N THR A 133 -19.39 9.87 -14.72
CA THR A 133 -19.69 10.81 -15.83
C THR A 133 -18.42 11.16 -16.60
N ARG A 134 -18.57 11.82 -17.76
CA ARG A 134 -17.44 12.28 -18.57
C ARG A 134 -16.58 13.29 -17.81
N GLU A 135 -17.22 14.20 -17.09
CA GLU A 135 -16.62 15.27 -16.31
C GLU A 135 -15.82 14.71 -15.14
N SER A 136 -16.39 13.72 -14.44
CA SER A 136 -15.73 13.00 -13.36
C SER A 136 -14.48 12.25 -13.83
N ARG A 137 -14.54 11.56 -14.98
CA ARG A 137 -13.37 10.93 -15.59
C ARG A 137 -12.30 11.94 -15.99
N ALA A 138 -12.71 13.09 -16.55
CA ALA A 138 -11.79 14.16 -16.93
C ALA A 138 -11.10 14.76 -15.71
N TYR A 139 -11.84 15.02 -14.64
CA TYR A 139 -11.31 15.52 -13.37
C TYR A 139 -10.35 14.51 -12.71
N TYR A 140 -10.73 13.24 -12.68
CA TYR A 140 -9.86 12.20 -12.12
C TYR A 140 -8.56 12.06 -12.93
N ARG A 141 -8.63 12.18 -14.27
CA ARG A 141 -7.43 12.23 -15.11
C ARG A 141 -6.54 13.43 -14.77
N SER A 142 -7.10 14.63 -14.59
CA SER A 142 -6.29 15.78 -14.16
C SER A 142 -5.66 15.59 -12.78
N ALA A 143 -6.38 14.96 -11.85
CA ALA A 143 -5.85 14.68 -10.51
C ALA A 143 -4.68 13.65 -10.56
N ILE A 144 -4.76 12.65 -11.44
CA ILE A 144 -3.64 11.72 -11.67
C ILE A 144 -2.44 12.47 -12.26
N LEU A 145 -2.65 13.39 -13.20
CA LEU A 145 -1.57 14.21 -13.78
C LEU A 145 -0.93 15.15 -12.75
N GLU A 146 -1.72 15.67 -11.82
CA GLU A 146 -1.19 16.43 -10.69
C GLU A 146 -0.33 15.53 -9.79
N LEU A 147 -0.80 14.32 -9.47
CA LEU A 147 -0.03 13.34 -8.70
C LEU A 147 1.31 13.03 -9.40
N THR A 148 1.33 12.81 -10.72
CA THR A 148 2.59 12.56 -11.44
C THR A 148 3.54 13.73 -11.34
N ALA A 149 3.07 14.97 -11.52
CA ALA A 149 3.91 16.16 -11.37
C ALA A 149 4.46 16.30 -9.94
N ARG A 150 3.66 15.95 -8.92
CA ARG A 150 4.10 15.95 -7.52
C ARG A 150 5.17 14.88 -7.26
N LEU A 151 5.06 13.70 -7.85
CA LEU A 151 6.06 12.63 -7.75
C LEU A 151 7.38 13.03 -8.42
N GLU A 152 7.34 13.76 -9.54
CA GLU A 152 8.54 14.27 -10.21
C GLU A 152 9.34 15.22 -9.29
N THR A 153 8.68 16.03 -8.44
CA THR A 153 9.38 16.92 -7.48
C THR A 153 10.25 16.17 -6.47
N ILE A 154 9.96 14.89 -6.24
CA ILE A 154 10.74 14.01 -5.38
C ILE A 154 11.52 12.97 -6.19
N GLY A 155 11.80 13.23 -7.46
CA GLY A 155 12.68 12.41 -8.31
C GLY A 155 11.98 11.25 -9.03
N GLY A 156 10.65 11.28 -9.14
CA GLY A 156 9.91 10.35 -9.97
C GLY A 156 10.16 10.58 -11.47
N GLN A 157 10.09 9.52 -12.26
CA GLN A 157 10.21 9.60 -13.72
C GLN A 157 9.12 8.78 -14.37
N PHE A 158 8.27 9.43 -15.17
CA PHE A 158 7.15 8.77 -15.81
C PHE A 158 7.40 8.51 -17.29
N SER A 159 7.02 7.32 -17.76
CA SER A 159 6.97 7.00 -19.20
C SER A 159 5.78 6.09 -19.48
N GLU A 160 5.25 6.16 -20.70
CA GLU A 160 4.16 5.27 -21.12
C GLU A 160 4.55 3.79 -21.06
N THR A 161 5.82 3.49 -21.37
CA THR A 161 6.36 2.13 -21.29
C THR A 161 6.41 1.61 -19.86
N ALA A 162 6.90 2.43 -18.91
CA ALA A 162 6.90 2.08 -17.49
C ALA A 162 5.48 1.95 -16.93
N LEU A 163 4.56 2.83 -17.33
CA LEU A 163 3.15 2.73 -16.94
C LEU A 163 2.54 1.42 -17.42
N LYS A 164 2.71 1.08 -18.70
CA LYS A 164 2.18 -0.17 -19.26
C LYS A 164 2.74 -1.39 -18.53
N ALA A 165 4.05 -1.44 -18.33
CA ALA A 165 4.69 -2.53 -17.57
C ALA A 165 4.14 -2.64 -16.14
N SER A 166 3.92 -1.50 -15.48
CA SER A 166 3.33 -1.47 -14.14
C SER A 166 1.88 -1.97 -14.14
N MET A 167 1.06 -1.53 -15.09
CA MET A 167 -0.33 -1.98 -15.24
C MET A 167 -0.41 -3.48 -15.48
N ASP A 168 0.46 -4.02 -16.33
CA ASP A 168 0.52 -5.46 -16.62
C ASP A 168 0.90 -6.27 -15.37
N LEU A 169 1.88 -5.80 -14.61
CA LEU A 169 2.31 -6.42 -13.34
C LEU A 169 1.17 -6.48 -12.32
N TYR A 170 0.56 -5.33 -11.99
CA TYR A 170 -0.48 -5.27 -10.96
C TYR A 170 -1.78 -5.94 -11.41
N SER A 171 -2.11 -5.88 -12.70
CA SER A 171 -3.25 -6.63 -13.25
C SER A 171 -3.04 -8.14 -13.14
N ARG A 172 -1.82 -8.63 -13.40
CA ARG A 172 -1.46 -10.04 -13.19
C ARG A 172 -1.59 -10.45 -11.73
N ILE A 173 -1.09 -9.64 -10.79
CA ILE A 173 -1.22 -9.91 -9.35
C ILE A 173 -2.70 -10.04 -8.96
N ARG A 174 -3.53 -9.06 -9.35
CA ARG A 174 -4.97 -9.08 -9.05
C ARG A 174 -5.67 -10.29 -9.66
N ARG A 175 -5.37 -10.63 -10.92
CA ARG A 175 -5.94 -11.80 -11.59
C ARG A 175 -5.62 -13.09 -10.83
N LEU A 176 -4.36 -13.30 -10.45
CA LEU A 176 -3.95 -14.49 -9.68
C LEU A 176 -4.63 -14.56 -8.31
N GLN A 177 -4.81 -13.42 -7.64
CA GLN A 177 -5.56 -13.37 -6.38
C GLN A 177 -7.05 -13.71 -6.59
N LEU A 178 -7.68 -13.18 -7.64
CA LEU A 178 -9.07 -13.48 -7.98
C LEU A 178 -9.28 -14.96 -8.32
N GLU A 179 -8.36 -15.59 -9.05
CA GLU A 179 -8.41 -17.03 -9.34
C GLU A 179 -8.47 -17.87 -8.05
N LEU A 180 -7.73 -17.48 -7.00
CA LEU A 180 -7.81 -18.16 -5.69
C LEU A 180 -9.20 -18.02 -5.04
N TYR A 181 -9.84 -16.85 -5.18
CA TYR A 181 -11.20 -16.63 -4.70
C TYR A 181 -12.23 -17.42 -5.51
N ASP A 182 -12.06 -17.52 -6.84
CA ASP A 182 -12.96 -18.29 -7.72
C ASP A 182 -12.94 -19.78 -7.38
N HIS A 183 -11.76 -20.36 -7.10
CA HIS A 183 -11.65 -21.74 -6.64
C HIS A 183 -12.43 -21.97 -5.33
N ARG A 184 -12.35 -21.00 -4.42
CA ARG A 184 -13.07 -21.04 -3.14
C ARG A 184 -14.58 -20.91 -3.33
N GLN A 185 -15.04 -20.04 -4.22
CA GLN A 185 -16.46 -19.87 -4.55
C GLN A 185 -17.07 -21.16 -5.12
N LYS A 186 -16.30 -21.91 -5.91
CA LYS A 186 -16.71 -23.21 -6.47
C LYS A 186 -16.70 -24.37 -5.45
N GLY A 187 -16.51 -24.08 -4.16
CA GLY A 187 -16.49 -25.09 -3.10
C GLY A 187 -15.21 -25.94 -3.06
N ASN A 188 -14.14 -25.51 -3.72
CA ASN A 188 -12.86 -26.22 -3.77
C ASN A 188 -11.73 -25.40 -3.11
N PRO A 189 -11.77 -25.14 -1.78
CA PRO A 189 -10.73 -24.38 -1.12
C PRO A 189 -9.43 -25.21 -1.01
N ALA A 190 -8.51 -25.02 -1.95
CA ALA A 190 -7.19 -25.66 -1.93
C ALA A 190 -6.30 -25.20 -0.75
N ILE A 191 -6.61 -24.05 -0.14
CA ILE A 191 -5.86 -23.47 1.00
C ILE A 191 -6.82 -22.96 2.08
N SER A 192 -6.34 -22.94 3.33
CA SER A 192 -7.08 -22.36 4.46
C SER A 192 -7.22 -20.83 4.29
N SER A 193 -8.25 -20.24 4.92
CA SER A 193 -8.45 -18.78 4.90
C SER A 193 -7.25 -18.00 5.43
N SER A 194 -6.59 -18.49 6.47
CA SER A 194 -5.37 -17.88 7.03
C SER A 194 -4.22 -17.82 6.01
N ARG A 195 -4.07 -18.87 5.19
CA ARG A 195 -3.06 -18.92 4.13
C ARG A 195 -3.45 -18.03 2.96
N LEU A 196 -4.73 -17.98 2.59
CA LEU A 196 -5.22 -17.03 1.59
C LEU A 196 -4.93 -15.58 2.01
N MET A 197 -5.22 -15.22 3.27
CA MET A 197 -4.91 -13.89 3.79
C MET A 197 -3.41 -13.58 3.73
N THR A 198 -2.54 -14.55 4.04
CA THR A 198 -1.09 -14.39 3.87
C THR A 198 -0.72 -14.04 2.42
N LEU A 199 -1.32 -14.70 1.42
CA LEU A 199 -1.05 -14.42 0.01
C LEU A 199 -1.58 -13.05 -0.41
N VAL A 200 -2.75 -12.65 0.10
CA VAL A 200 -3.34 -11.34 -0.17
C VAL A 200 -2.47 -10.22 0.42
N ASP A 201 -2.05 -10.37 1.68
CA ASP A 201 -1.19 -9.41 2.38
C ASP A 201 0.18 -9.28 1.71
N ALA A 202 0.77 -10.40 1.29
CA ALA A 202 2.06 -10.40 0.58
C ALA A 202 1.98 -9.73 -0.80
N GLY A 203 0.81 -9.71 -1.44
CA GLY A 203 0.60 -8.99 -2.70
C GLY A 203 0.48 -7.46 -2.54
N ALA A 204 0.42 -6.95 -1.31
CA ALA A 204 0.37 -5.53 -0.99
C ALA A 204 1.71 -4.95 -0.51
N LEU A 205 2.78 -5.75 -0.56
CA LEU A 205 4.16 -5.43 -0.16
C LEU A 205 5.09 -5.18 -1.35
#